data_AF-A0A966KZI8-F1
#
_entry.id   AF-A0A966KZI8-F1
#
_cell.length_a   1.000
_cell.length_b   1.000
_cell.length_c   1.000
_cell.angle_alpha   90.00
_cell.angle_beta   90.00
_cell.angle_gamma   90.00
#
_symmetry.space_group_name_H-M   'P 1'
#
loop_
_entity.id
_entity.type
_entity.pdbx_description
1 polymer ?
#
loop_
_entity_poly.entity_id
_entity_poly.type
_entity_poly.pdbx_seq_one_letter_code
_entity_poly.pdbx_strand_id
1 'polypeptide(L)'
;MTDPSPLLQTLKIGKKRLLYGIALFWGSLILFLALADIFMNHYELIDSLPLRRLVNITRDDGLPNWFSSIQLLSVSIVLWIVLFVLVYSKPNLIRKKSEKIGWGLSALFFTYLAVDDGSKMHERMGTAFRNSIEARHEYNPGFISNLFDVFPSYGWQFVFVPIFGLIAIFMLLFLFEENTSGLCPGVKEEKFEKRMVFHNTLKKCSFGLWMIIF
;
A
#
# COMPACT_ATOMS: atom_id res chain seq x y z
N MET A 1 41.85 16.76 13.66
CA MET A 1 41.40 15.70 12.73
C MET A 1 40.91 14.56 13.58
N THR A 2 39.60 14.46 13.80
CA THR A 2 38.98 13.37 14.55
C THR A 2 38.47 12.36 13.55
N ASP A 3 39.09 11.19 13.52
CA ASP A 3 38.62 10.02 12.77
C ASP A 3 37.16 9.71 13.19
N PRO A 4 36.25 9.44 12.23
CA PRO A 4 34.92 8.96 12.56
C PRO A 4 35.04 7.60 13.26
N SER A 5 34.38 7.48 14.41
CA SER A 5 34.45 6.31 15.30
C SER A 5 34.20 4.98 14.56
N PRO A 6 34.91 3.89 14.92
CA PRO A 6 34.70 2.55 14.36
C PRO A 6 33.31 1.95 14.64
N LEU A 7 32.47 2.64 15.43
CA LEU A 7 31.09 2.25 15.73
C LEU A 7 30.13 2.40 14.54
N LEU A 8 30.52 3.18 13.53
CA LEU A 8 29.88 3.28 12.22
C LEU A 8 30.59 2.39 11.18
N GLN A 9 31.21 1.29 11.63
CA GLN A 9 31.53 0.18 10.74
C GLN A 9 30.23 -0.28 10.09
N THR A 10 30.05 0.19 8.86
CA THR A 10 29.06 -0.20 7.87
C THR A 10 28.60 -1.62 8.09
N LEU A 11 27.43 -1.77 8.71
CA LEU A 11 26.63 -2.98 8.60
C LEU A 11 26.38 -3.19 7.10
N LYS A 12 27.29 -3.94 6.45
CA LYS A 12 27.11 -4.50 5.11
C LYS A 12 26.06 -5.60 5.23
N ILE A 13 24.85 -5.21 5.62
CA ILE A 13 23.69 -6.08 5.56
C ILE A 13 23.44 -6.33 4.08
N GLY A 14 23.49 -7.60 3.68
CA GLY A 14 23.14 -8.00 2.33
C GLY A 14 21.68 -7.63 2.06
N LYS A 15 21.46 -6.58 1.27
CA LYS A 15 20.12 -6.02 0.98
C LYS A 15 19.11 -7.09 0.60
N LYS A 16 19.51 -8.05 -0.25
CA LYS A 16 18.67 -9.19 -0.65
C LYS A 16 18.31 -10.09 0.52
N ARG A 17 19.29 -10.45 1.35
CA ARG A 17 19.07 -11.32 2.52
C ARG A 17 18.17 -10.66 3.56
N LEU A 18 18.31 -9.34 3.76
CA LEU A 18 17.42 -8.58 4.63
C LEU A 18 15.99 -8.57 4.09
N LEU A 19 15.80 -8.27 2.80
CA LEU A 19 14.47 -8.25 2.17
C LEU A 19 13.80 -9.62 2.24
N TYR A 20 14.52 -10.69 1.91
CA TYR A 20 13.99 -12.05 2.05
C TYR A 20 13.70 -12.41 3.51
N GLY A 21 14.56 -12.02 4.45
CA GLY A 21 14.33 -12.26 5.88
C GLY A 21 13.08 -11.56 6.39
N ILE A 22 12.87 -10.30 6.01
CA ILE A 22 11.66 -9.53 6.32
C ILE A 22 10.45 -10.22 5.69
N ALA A 23 10.47 -10.49 4.37
CA ALA A 23 9.35 -11.13 3.67
C ALA A 23 8.97 -12.50 4.27
N LEU A 24 9.96 -13.32 4.62
CA LEU A 24 9.73 -14.61 5.28
C LEU A 24 9.17 -14.42 6.69
N PHE A 25 9.67 -13.46 7.46
CA PHE A 25 9.15 -13.17 8.79
C PHE A 25 7.67 -12.76 8.75
N TRP A 26 7.32 -11.76 7.94
CA TRP A 26 5.92 -11.32 7.79
C TRP A 26 5.04 -12.43 7.23
N GLY A 27 5.49 -13.13 6.18
CA GLY A 27 4.75 -14.25 5.59
C GLY A 27 4.53 -15.39 6.58
N SER A 28 5.51 -15.70 7.42
CA SER A 28 5.38 -16.73 8.47
C SER A 28 4.36 -16.33 9.54
N LEU A 29 4.28 -15.04 9.90
CA LEU A 29 3.30 -14.57 10.86
C LEU A 29 1.87 -14.60 10.29
N ILE A 30 1.70 -14.22 9.01
CA ILE A 30 0.41 -14.33 8.33
C ILE A 30 -0.05 -15.79 8.30
N LEU A 31 0.84 -16.70 7.91
CA LEU A 31 0.54 -18.13 7.91
C LEU A 31 0.18 -18.63 9.31
N PHE A 32 0.93 -18.21 10.33
CA PHE A 32 0.65 -18.57 11.71
C PHE A 32 -0.73 -18.09 12.16
N LEU A 33 -1.11 -16.84 11.88
CA LEU A 33 -2.42 -16.29 12.24
C LEU A 33 -3.56 -17.01 11.51
N ALA A 34 -3.39 -17.30 10.21
CA ALA A 34 -4.37 -18.05 9.43
C ALA A 34 -4.55 -19.48 9.96
N LEU A 35 -3.46 -20.16 10.31
CA LEU A 35 -3.52 -21.48 10.93
C LEU A 35 -4.17 -21.41 12.32
N ALA A 36 -3.85 -20.40 13.12
CA ALA A 36 -4.47 -20.20 14.43
C ALA A 36 -5.98 -20.02 14.32
N ASP A 37 -6.47 -19.27 13.33
CA ASP A 37 -7.90 -19.16 13.04
C ASP A 37 -8.51 -20.52 12.68
N ILE A 38 -7.91 -21.28 11.77
CA ILE A 38 -8.40 -22.61 11.39
C ILE A 38 -8.46 -23.54 12.61
N PHE A 39 -7.38 -23.64 13.38
CA PHE A 39 -7.33 -24.54 14.52
C PHE A 39 -8.29 -24.12 15.65
N MET A 40 -8.33 -22.84 16.01
CA MET A 40 -9.16 -22.39 17.14
C MET A 40 -10.61 -22.16 16.76
N ASN A 41 -10.91 -21.58 15.60
CA ASN A 41 -12.27 -21.24 15.19
C ASN A 41 -12.96 -22.35 14.40
N HIS A 42 -12.28 -23.01 13.46
CA HIS A 42 -12.91 -24.06 12.63
C HIS A 42 -12.96 -25.42 13.34
N TYR A 43 -11.87 -25.84 13.98
CA TYR A 43 -11.82 -27.11 14.73
C TYR A 43 -12.26 -26.99 16.19
N GLU A 44 -12.57 -25.77 16.66
CA GLU A 44 -13.04 -25.50 18.02
C GLU A 44 -12.13 -26.09 19.12
N LEU A 45 -10.81 -26.09 18.91
CA LEU A 45 -9.83 -26.68 19.85
C LEU A 45 -9.88 -26.09 21.28
N ILE A 46 -10.50 -24.93 21.46
CA ILE A 46 -10.58 -24.19 22.73
C ILE A 46 -12.02 -23.69 22.94
N ASP A 47 -12.63 -24.02 24.08
CA ASP A 47 -14.02 -23.61 24.40
C ASP A 47 -14.18 -22.13 24.75
N SER A 48 -13.09 -21.40 24.98
CA SER A 48 -13.15 -19.99 25.34
C SER A 48 -13.43 -19.09 24.13
N LEU A 49 -14.62 -18.50 24.10
CA LEU A 49 -15.02 -17.53 23.09
C LEU A 49 -14.07 -16.32 22.94
N PRO A 50 -13.47 -15.76 24.02
CA PRO A 50 -12.53 -14.64 23.88
C PRO A 50 -11.27 -14.99 23.08
N LEU A 51 -10.66 -16.17 23.31
CA LEU A 51 -9.47 -16.60 22.57
C LEU A 51 -9.80 -16.91 21.10
N ARG A 52 -10.96 -17.54 20.86
CA ARG A 52 -11.45 -17.78 19.50
C ARG A 52 -11.62 -16.47 18.72
N ARG A 53 -12.26 -15.46 19.34
CA ARG A 53 -12.42 -14.11 18.75
C ARG A 53 -11.08 -13.41 18.51
N LEU A 54 -10.11 -13.58 19.41
CA LEU A 54 -8.81 -12.91 19.32
C LEU A 54 -8.03 -13.30 18.05
N VAL A 55 -8.11 -14.55 17.61
CA VAL A 55 -7.40 -15.03 16.40
C VAL A 55 -8.30 -15.10 15.17
N ASN A 56 -9.58 -14.71 15.29
CA ASN A 56 -10.53 -14.81 14.20
C ASN A 56 -10.20 -13.81 13.08
N ILE A 57 -9.94 -14.31 11.87
CA ILE A 57 -9.53 -13.50 10.72
C ILE A 57 -10.69 -12.73 10.09
N THR A 58 -11.94 -13.18 10.28
CA THR A 58 -13.12 -12.52 9.74
C THR A 58 -13.61 -11.39 10.64
N ARG A 59 -12.90 -11.11 11.74
CA ARG A 59 -13.27 -10.09 12.71
C ARG A 59 -12.30 -8.92 12.65
N ASP A 60 -12.87 -7.73 12.60
CA ASP A 60 -12.12 -6.47 12.58
C ASP A 60 -11.59 -6.05 13.96
N ASP A 61 -11.82 -6.83 15.02
CA ASP A 61 -11.34 -6.59 16.39
C ASP A 61 -10.30 -7.62 16.88
N GLY A 62 -9.79 -8.48 15.99
CA GLY A 62 -8.81 -9.51 16.31
C GLY A 62 -7.34 -9.10 16.09
N LEU A 63 -6.43 -9.98 16.54
CA LEU A 63 -4.98 -9.91 16.25
C LEU A 63 -4.66 -9.78 14.76
N PRO A 64 -5.36 -10.46 13.83
CA PRO A 64 -5.11 -10.29 12.40
C PRO A 64 -5.30 -8.86 11.92
N ASN A 65 -6.38 -8.18 12.35
CA ASN A 65 -6.61 -6.80 11.97
C ASN A 65 -5.58 -5.85 12.61
N TRP A 66 -5.25 -6.04 13.89
CA TRP A 66 -4.19 -5.29 14.56
C TRP A 66 -2.84 -5.41 13.82
N PHE A 67 -2.48 -6.62 13.43
CA PHE A 67 -1.26 -6.88 12.68
C PHE A 67 -1.28 -6.22 11.29
N SER A 68 -2.40 -6.30 10.56
CA SER A 68 -2.59 -5.62 9.28
C SER A 68 -2.38 -4.11 9.39
N SER A 69 -2.98 -3.47 10.40
CA SER A 69 -2.84 -2.02 10.65
C SER A 69 -1.38 -1.62 10.92
N ILE A 70 -0.63 -2.40 11.71
CA ILE A 70 0.80 -2.18 11.95
C ILE A 70 1.63 -2.37 10.67
N GLN A 71 1.27 -3.34 9.83
CA GLN A 71 1.94 -3.55 8.54
C GLN A 71 1.73 -2.34 7.61
N LEU A 72 0.50 -1.83 7.50
CA LEU A 72 0.19 -0.63 6.73
C LEU A 72 0.94 0.61 7.26
N LEU A 73 1.01 0.76 8.59
CA LEU A 73 1.77 1.85 9.22
C LEU A 73 3.26 1.73 8.92
N SER A 74 3.82 0.52 8.96
CA SER A 74 5.22 0.26 8.63
C SER A 74 5.54 0.64 7.18
N VAL A 75 4.67 0.29 6.23
CA VAL A 75 4.79 0.70 4.82
C VAL A 75 4.73 2.23 4.69
N SER A 76 3.79 2.87 5.38
CA SER A 76 3.68 4.35 5.40
C SER A 76 4.98 5.00 5.90
N ILE A 77 5.53 4.55 7.03
CA ILE A 77 6.77 5.10 7.59
C ILE A 77 7.92 4.93 6.59
N VAL A 78 8.04 3.78 5.93
CA VAL A 78 9.05 3.57 4.89
C VAL A 78 8.87 4.56 3.74
N LEU A 79 7.64 4.79 3.26
CA LEU A 79 7.37 5.76 2.20
C LEU A 79 7.70 7.20 2.62
N TRP A 80 7.40 7.58 3.86
CA TRP A 80 7.80 8.88 4.41
C TRP A 80 9.32 9.04 4.49
N ILE A 81 10.04 7.99 4.91
CA ILE A 81 11.51 7.98 4.93
C ILE A 81 12.07 8.10 3.50
N VAL A 82 11.50 7.38 2.53
CA VAL A 82 11.90 7.48 1.11
C VAL A 82 11.72 8.92 0.62
N LEU A 83 10.55 9.52 0.85
CA LEU A 83 10.30 10.92 0.49
C LEU A 83 11.30 11.86 1.17
N PHE A 84 11.55 11.69 2.47
CA PHE A 84 12.50 12.49 3.23
C PHE A 84 13.92 12.41 2.64
N VAL A 85 14.40 11.20 2.34
CA VAL A 85 15.72 10.98 1.72
C VAL A 85 15.79 11.62 0.33
N LEU A 86 14.75 11.47 -0.49
CA LEU A 86 14.70 12.05 -1.83
C LEU A 86 14.68 13.58 -1.79
N VAL A 87 14.01 14.20 -0.81
CA VAL A 87 13.90 15.66 -0.71
C VAL A 87 15.16 16.29 -0.11
N TYR A 88 15.71 15.71 0.96
CA TYR A 88 16.77 16.35 1.76
C TYR A 88 18.17 15.80 1.48
N SER A 89 18.32 14.49 1.33
CA SER A 89 19.65 13.87 1.15
C SER A 89 20.06 13.77 -0.31
N LYS A 90 19.11 13.53 -1.21
CA LYS A 90 19.37 13.32 -2.65
C LYS A 90 18.39 14.07 -3.55
N PRO A 91 18.30 15.41 -3.45
CA PRO A 91 17.37 16.21 -4.24
C PRO A 91 17.57 16.07 -5.76
N ASN A 92 18.79 15.74 -6.21
CA ASN A 92 19.13 15.54 -7.61
C ASN A 92 18.50 14.29 -8.24
N LEU A 93 18.02 13.33 -7.43
CA LEU A 93 17.30 12.16 -7.93
C LEU A 93 15.86 12.50 -8.32
N ILE A 94 15.31 13.58 -7.77
CA ILE A 94 13.98 14.05 -8.13
C ILE A 94 14.08 14.89 -9.39
N ARG A 95 13.53 14.36 -10.49
CA ARG A 95 13.57 15.02 -11.80
C ARG A 95 12.36 15.93 -11.99
N LYS A 96 11.21 15.54 -11.43
CA LYS A 96 9.93 16.23 -11.61
C LYS A 96 9.28 16.57 -10.27
N LYS A 97 8.56 17.70 -10.22
CA LYS A 97 7.69 18.03 -9.08
C LYS A 97 6.58 16.97 -8.85
N SER A 98 6.15 16.30 -9.92
CA SER A 98 5.15 15.22 -9.84
C SER A 98 5.65 14.00 -9.05
N GLU A 99 6.96 13.71 -9.04
CA GLU A 99 7.53 12.60 -8.28
C GLU A 99 7.42 12.85 -6.78
N LYS A 100 7.72 14.08 -6.32
CA LYS A 100 7.51 14.48 -4.92
C LYS A 100 6.07 14.27 -4.49
N ILE A 101 5.14 14.68 -5.35
CA ILE A 101 3.70 14.56 -5.09
C ILE A 101 3.29 13.09 -5.09
N GLY A 102 3.80 12.26 -6.02
CA GLY A 102 3.50 10.82 -6.07
C GLY A 102 3.95 10.07 -4.82
N TRP A 103 5.19 10.31 -4.37
CA TRP A 103 5.71 9.74 -3.13
C TRP A 103 4.93 10.23 -1.90
N GLY A 104 4.63 11.52 -1.83
CA GLY A 104 3.83 12.11 -0.74
C GLY A 104 2.40 11.60 -0.69
N LEU A 105 1.73 11.50 -1.84
CA LEU A 105 0.36 10.98 -1.93
C LEU A 105 0.31 9.51 -1.52
N SER A 106 1.29 8.70 -1.96
CA SER A 106 1.39 7.29 -1.57
C SER A 106 1.59 7.14 -0.06
N ALA A 107 2.54 7.90 0.53
CA ALA A 107 2.78 7.87 1.97
C ALA A 107 1.54 8.28 2.78
N LEU A 108 0.85 9.33 2.34
CA LEU A 108 -0.38 9.80 2.98
C LEU A 108 -1.51 8.78 2.85
N PHE A 109 -1.67 8.14 1.69
CA PHE A 109 -2.66 7.10 1.48
C PHE A 109 -2.45 5.88 2.39
N PHE A 110 -1.23 5.36 2.48
CA PHE A 110 -0.94 4.25 3.41
C PHE A 110 -1.07 4.65 4.89
N THR A 111 -0.76 5.91 5.23
CA THR A 111 -1.03 6.44 6.58
C THR A 111 -2.53 6.41 6.88
N TYR A 112 -3.34 6.86 5.91
CA TYR A 112 -4.78 6.84 6.02
C TYR A 112 -5.30 5.41 6.21
N LEU A 113 -4.84 4.44 5.40
CA LEU A 113 -5.27 3.04 5.52
C LEU A 113 -4.93 2.46 6.90
N ALA A 114 -3.73 2.73 7.42
CA ALA A 114 -3.33 2.27 8.74
C ALA A 114 -4.24 2.82 9.85
N VAL A 115 -4.60 4.10 9.77
CA VAL A 115 -5.50 4.76 10.72
C VAL A 115 -6.93 4.27 10.56
N ASP A 116 -7.40 4.08 9.34
CA ASP A 116 -8.74 3.58 9.04
C ASP A 116 -8.97 2.18 9.63
N ASP A 117 -8.06 1.23 9.35
CA ASP A 117 -8.12 -0.13 9.90
C ASP A 117 -8.05 -0.14 11.43
N GLY A 118 -7.23 0.76 12.01
CA GLY A 118 -7.07 0.87 13.46
C GLY A 118 -8.24 1.56 14.18
N SER A 119 -8.99 2.43 13.48
CA SER A 119 -10.08 3.24 14.06
C SER A 119 -11.48 2.83 13.59
N LYS A 120 -11.57 1.91 12.63
CA LYS A 120 -12.81 1.48 11.96
C LYS A 120 -13.55 2.65 11.32
N MET A 121 -12.81 3.59 10.73
CA MET A 121 -13.40 4.84 10.23
C MET A 121 -14.37 4.57 9.06
N HIS A 122 -14.05 3.62 8.19
CA HIS A 122 -14.91 3.18 7.10
C HIS A 122 -16.21 2.54 7.60
N GLU A 123 -16.20 1.81 8.72
CA GLU A 123 -17.41 1.27 9.34
C GLU A 123 -18.32 2.41 9.85
N ARG A 124 -17.73 3.38 10.55
CA ARG A 124 -18.45 4.53 11.12
C ARG A 124 -19.02 5.43 10.02
N MET A 125 -18.23 5.73 9.00
CA MET A 125 -18.68 6.51 7.85
C MET A 125 -19.73 5.77 7.03
N GLY A 126 -19.56 4.46 6.81
CA GLY A 126 -20.55 3.63 6.13
C GLY A 126 -21.91 3.62 6.84
N THR A 127 -21.89 3.53 8.18
CA THR A 127 -23.11 3.61 9.00
C THR A 127 -23.77 4.98 8.91
N ALA A 128 -23.00 6.06 9.05
CA ALA A 128 -23.53 7.43 8.94
C ALA A 128 -24.12 7.71 7.54
N PHE A 129 -23.44 7.25 6.48
CA PHE A 129 -23.91 7.40 5.12
C PHE A 129 -25.19 6.61 4.86
N ARG A 130 -25.26 5.35 5.30
CA ARG A 130 -26.47 4.52 5.23
C ARG A 130 -27.66 5.20 5.90
N ASN A 131 -27.49 5.66 7.13
CA ASN A 131 -28.55 6.36 7.87
C ASN A 131 -29.04 7.62 7.12
N SER A 132 -28.12 8.32 6.44
CA SER A 132 -28.48 9.51 5.64
C SER A 132 -29.25 9.19 4.35
N ILE A 133 -28.97 8.05 3.72
CA ILE A 133 -29.70 7.57 2.54
C ILE A 133 -31.08 7.06 2.94
N GLU A 134 -31.17 6.24 3.99
CA GLU A 134 -32.43 5.71 4.51
C GLU A 134 -33.39 6.88 4.86
N ALA A 135 -32.90 7.92 5.54
CA ALA A 135 -33.67 9.13 5.83
C ALA A 135 -34.11 9.93 4.58
N ARG A 136 -33.36 9.87 3.47
CA ARG A 136 -33.75 10.53 2.20
C ARG A 136 -34.73 9.70 1.38
N HIS A 137 -34.61 8.37 1.42
CA HIS A 137 -35.46 7.44 0.67
C HIS A 137 -36.93 7.61 1.07
N GLU A 138 -37.19 7.80 2.37
CA GLU A 138 -38.54 8.08 2.90
C GLU A 138 -39.18 9.36 2.31
N TYR A 139 -38.38 10.31 1.81
CA TYR A 139 -38.87 11.60 1.32
C TYR A 139 -38.81 11.76 -0.22
N ASN A 140 -37.78 11.24 -0.89
CA ASN A 140 -37.66 11.27 -2.35
C ASN A 140 -36.65 10.22 -2.87
N PRO A 141 -37.10 9.13 -3.53
CA PRO A 141 -36.21 8.11 -4.06
C PRO A 141 -35.45 8.63 -5.29
N GLY A 142 -34.15 8.88 -5.12
CA GLY A 142 -33.22 9.27 -6.18
C GLY A 142 -32.42 8.10 -6.74
N PHE A 143 -31.55 8.37 -7.72
CA PHE A 143 -30.70 7.35 -8.35
C PHE A 143 -29.82 6.58 -7.34
N ILE A 144 -29.24 7.29 -6.36
CA ILE A 144 -28.38 6.69 -5.32
C ILE A 144 -29.18 5.79 -4.37
N SER A 145 -30.43 6.16 -4.03
CA SER A 145 -31.25 5.35 -3.13
C SER A 145 -31.72 4.06 -3.80
N ASN A 146 -32.10 4.12 -5.09
CA ASN A 146 -32.47 2.91 -5.85
C ASN A 146 -31.28 1.95 -6.02
N LEU A 147 -30.06 2.47 -6.15
CA LEU A 147 -28.85 1.64 -6.23
C LEU A 147 -28.50 1.02 -4.86
N PHE A 148 -28.83 1.70 -3.77
CA PHE A 148 -28.67 1.22 -2.40
C PHE A 148 -29.59 0.03 -2.10
N ASP A 149 -30.80 -0.01 -2.65
CA ASP A 149 -31.73 -1.14 -2.50
C ASP A 149 -31.18 -2.44 -3.12
N VAL A 150 -30.30 -2.34 -4.12
CA VAL A 150 -29.63 -3.49 -4.75
C VAL A 150 -28.41 -3.94 -3.94
N PHE A 151 -27.74 -3.03 -3.22
CA PHE A 151 -26.53 -3.29 -2.45
C PHE A 151 -26.58 -2.71 -1.02
N PRO A 152 -27.52 -3.18 -0.16
CA PRO A 152 -27.75 -2.58 1.15
C PRO A 152 -26.60 -2.82 2.15
N SER A 153 -25.76 -3.83 1.92
CA SER A 153 -24.72 -4.29 2.85
C SER A 153 -23.39 -3.54 2.76
N TYR A 154 -23.23 -2.55 1.87
CA TYR A 154 -21.91 -1.96 1.58
C TYR A 154 -21.91 -0.42 1.47
N GLY A 155 -22.51 0.28 2.43
CA GLY A 155 -22.60 1.75 2.43
C GLY A 155 -21.25 2.47 2.31
N TRP A 156 -20.18 1.92 2.88
CA TRP A 156 -18.83 2.49 2.77
C TRP A 156 -18.25 2.36 1.36
N GLN A 157 -18.63 1.32 0.59
CA GLN A 157 -18.05 1.08 -0.73
C GLN A 157 -18.40 2.21 -1.71
N PHE A 158 -19.63 2.73 -1.65
CA PHE A 158 -20.06 3.86 -2.47
C PHE A 158 -19.24 5.13 -2.24
N VAL A 159 -18.70 5.30 -1.03
CA VAL A 159 -17.88 6.46 -0.67
C VAL A 159 -16.42 6.21 -1.00
N PHE A 160 -15.86 5.06 -0.59
CA PHE A 160 -14.42 4.82 -0.64
C PHE A 160 -13.92 4.11 -1.88
N VAL A 161 -14.67 3.17 -2.48
CA VAL A 161 -14.22 2.45 -3.68
C VAL A 161 -13.87 3.39 -4.84
N PRO A 162 -14.68 4.41 -5.21
CA PRO A 162 -14.28 5.30 -6.30
C PRO A 162 -13.02 6.11 -5.97
N ILE A 163 -12.87 6.56 -4.72
CA ILE A 163 -11.72 7.36 -4.29
C ILE A 163 -10.46 6.48 -4.24
N PHE A 164 -10.51 5.35 -3.54
CA PHE A 164 -9.38 4.45 -3.38
C PHE A 164 -9.01 3.77 -4.69
N GLY A 165 -9.98 3.44 -5.54
CA GLY A 165 -9.74 2.91 -6.87
C GLY A 165 -8.92 3.88 -7.73
N LEU A 166 -9.29 5.17 -7.74
CA LEU A 166 -8.54 6.20 -8.46
C LEU A 166 -7.12 6.38 -7.89
N ILE A 167 -6.96 6.40 -6.57
CA ILE A 167 -5.65 6.51 -5.93
C ILE A 167 -4.79 5.27 -6.22
N ALA A 168 -5.36 4.08 -6.16
CA ALA A 168 -4.66 2.82 -6.45
C ALA A 168 -4.19 2.78 -7.91
N ILE A 169 -5.04 3.16 -8.87
CA ILE A 169 -4.66 3.29 -10.28
C ILE A 169 -3.53 4.31 -10.45
N PHE A 170 -3.65 5.48 -9.81
CA PHE A 170 -2.61 6.49 -9.84
C PHE A 170 -1.27 5.94 -9.31
N MET A 171 -1.27 5.30 -8.14
CA MET A 171 -0.07 4.75 -7.53
C MET A 171 0.57 3.66 -8.40
N LEU A 172 -0.25 2.79 -9.00
CA LEU A 172 0.23 1.75 -9.90
C LEU A 172 0.96 2.36 -11.10
N LEU A 173 0.35 3.37 -11.74
CA LEU A 173 0.96 4.07 -12.88
C LEU A 173 2.22 4.83 -12.48
N PHE A 174 2.19 5.51 -11.32
CA PHE A 174 3.32 6.25 -10.78
C PHE A 174 4.53 5.35 -10.50
N LEU A 175 4.33 4.23 -9.78
CA LEU A 175 5.38 3.29 -9.46
C LEU A 175 5.91 2.58 -10.72
N PHE A 176 5.03 2.32 -11.69
CA PHE A 176 5.42 1.76 -12.98
C PHE A 176 6.32 2.74 -13.78
N GLU A 177 5.95 4.03 -13.85
CA GLU A 177 6.78 5.05 -14.50
C GLU A 177 8.15 5.18 -13.79
N GLU A 178 8.19 5.20 -12.47
CA GLU A 178 9.44 5.33 -11.70
C GLU A 178 10.38 4.14 -11.94
N ASN A 179 9.85 2.91 -11.88
CA ASN A 179 10.65 1.71 -12.08
C ASN A 179 11.15 1.58 -13.53
N THR A 180 10.33 1.97 -14.51
CA THR A 180 10.72 1.96 -15.94
C THR A 180 11.70 3.09 -16.28
N SER A 181 11.58 4.25 -15.63
CA SER A 181 12.52 5.37 -15.78
C SER A 181 13.93 5.04 -15.29
N GLY A 182 14.05 4.17 -14.28
CA GLY A 182 15.33 3.65 -13.79
C GLY A 182 15.99 2.60 -14.70
N LEU A 183 15.22 1.92 -15.56
CA LEU A 183 15.71 0.91 -16.51
C LEU A 183 16.26 1.52 -17.82
N CYS A 184 15.98 2.80 -18.09
CA CYS A 184 16.48 3.52 -19.26
C CYS A 184 17.20 4.82 -18.88
N PRO A 185 18.39 4.77 -18.26
CA PRO A 185 19.22 5.97 -18.06
C PRO A 185 19.82 6.53 -19.37
N GLY A 186 19.58 5.89 -20.53
CA GLY A 186 20.39 6.09 -21.75
C GLY A 186 19.66 6.63 -22.99
N VAL A 187 18.49 7.28 -22.87
CA VAL A 187 17.88 7.97 -24.02
C VAL A 187 17.35 9.33 -23.59
N LYS A 188 18.27 10.27 -23.33
CA LYS A 188 18.02 11.72 -23.41
C LYS A 188 19.33 12.53 -23.31
N GLU A 189 20.37 12.08 -24.00
CA GLU A 189 21.42 12.98 -24.50
C GLU A 189 21.45 12.83 -26.02
N GLU A 190 20.60 13.59 -26.71
CA GLU A 190 20.90 14.12 -28.05
C GLU A 190 19.75 15.05 -28.46
N LYS A 191 19.74 16.25 -27.87
CA LYS A 191 19.16 17.41 -28.56
C LYS A 191 20.22 18.50 -28.71
N PHE A 192 21.46 18.06 -28.92
CA PHE A 192 22.60 18.90 -29.24
C PHE A 192 23.58 18.26 -30.22
N GLU A 193 23.13 17.38 -31.13
CA GLU A 193 23.87 17.24 -32.39
C GLU A 193 22.97 16.79 -33.54
N LYS A 194 22.82 17.69 -34.51
CA LYS A 194 22.36 17.35 -35.84
C LYS A 194 23.43 16.45 -36.47
N ARG A 195 23.15 15.18 -36.73
CA ARG A 195 23.44 14.44 -37.98
C ARG A 195 23.29 12.93 -37.78
N MET A 196 22.52 12.33 -38.67
CA MET A 196 22.69 10.97 -39.21
C MET A 196 22.89 9.82 -38.20
N VAL A 197 21.87 8.97 -38.05
CA VAL A 197 21.77 7.64 -38.68
C VAL A 197 20.60 6.90 -38.00
N PHE A 198 19.58 6.60 -38.79
CA PHE A 198 18.54 5.63 -38.48
C PHE A 198 19.15 4.23 -38.57
N HIS A 199 19.27 3.48 -37.48
CA HIS A 199 19.04 2.02 -37.48
C HIS A 199 19.08 1.37 -36.08
N ASN A 200 17.98 0.68 -35.76
CA ASN A 200 17.93 -0.56 -34.98
C ASN A 200 18.61 -0.64 -33.60
N THR A 201 17.88 -0.28 -32.54
CA THR A 201 18.16 -0.77 -31.17
C THR A 201 16.87 -1.04 -30.36
N LEU A 202 15.84 -1.61 -30.98
CA LEU A 202 14.60 -2.08 -30.32
C LEU A 202 14.61 -3.57 -29.93
N LYS A 203 15.77 -4.14 -29.60
CA LYS A 203 15.87 -5.54 -29.15
C LYS A 203 16.81 -5.68 -27.95
N LYS A 204 16.33 -5.31 -26.76
CA LYS A 204 16.73 -5.87 -25.44
C LYS A 204 16.10 -5.08 -24.28
N CYS A 205 14.78 -5.14 -24.14
CA CYS A 205 14.15 -4.99 -22.83
C CYS A 205 13.70 -6.39 -22.41
N SER A 206 14.61 -7.11 -21.74
CA SER A 206 14.30 -8.39 -21.12
C SER A 206 13.26 -8.14 -20.04
N PHE A 207 12.09 -8.74 -20.23
CA PHE A 207 10.95 -8.73 -19.35
C PHE A 207 11.36 -9.32 -17.98
N GLY A 208 11.54 -8.46 -16.98
CA GLY A 208 11.76 -8.84 -15.59
C GLY A 208 10.44 -8.81 -14.85
N LEU A 209 9.72 -9.93 -14.89
CA LEU A 209 8.49 -10.19 -14.17
C LEU A 209 8.73 -10.12 -12.64
N TRP A 210 8.49 -8.97 -12.02
CA TRP A 210 8.35 -8.79 -10.57
C TRP A 210 7.17 -7.87 -10.30
N MET A 211 5.96 -8.40 -10.50
CA MET A 211 4.74 -7.73 -10.05
C MET A 211 3.62 -8.76 -9.86
N ILE A 212 3.79 -9.67 -8.90
CA ILE A 212 2.70 -10.36 -8.20
C ILE A 212 3.17 -10.51 -6.75
N ILE A 213 2.25 -10.35 -5.81
CA ILE A 213 2.41 -10.20 -4.35
C ILE A 213 2.48 -8.73 -3.93
N PHE A 214 1.34 -8.04 -4.03
CA PHE A 214 0.60 -7.48 -2.90
C PHE A 214 -0.88 -7.48 -3.25
#